data_AF-A0A9Q0P4Q1-F1
#
_entry.id   AF-A0A9Q0P4Q1-F1
#
_cell.length_a   1.000
_cell.length_b   1.000
_cell.length_c   1.000
_cell.angle_alpha   90.00
_cell.angle_beta   90.00
_cell.angle_gamma   90.00
#
_symmetry.space_group_name_H-M   'P 1'
#
loop_
_entity.id
_entity.type
_entity.pdbx_description
1 polymer ?
#
loop_
_entity_poly.entity_id
_entity_poly.type
_entity_poly.pdbx_seq_one_letter_code
_entity_poly.pdbx_strand_id
1 'polypeptide(L)'
;MVESTTQSGKVWALYLGAESVVNVSWPIFSASIFVILALVLSLYLTFEHLAAYNQPEEQKFLIGLILMVPVYSLESFLSLLDSSVAFNCEAIRDCYEAFALYCFERYLIACLGGEENTIHFLESQTLITSSFPLLEELALFNI
;
A
#
# COMPACT_ATOMS: atom_id res chain seq x y z
N MET A 1 44.56 -16.92 32.97
CA MET A 1 44.72 -16.06 31.77
C MET A 1 43.63 -16.30 30.70
N VAL A 2 42.42 -16.77 31.07
CA VAL A 2 41.32 -17.08 30.12
C VAL A 2 40.09 -16.19 30.35
N GLU A 3 40.18 -15.18 31.23
CA GLU A 3 39.04 -14.31 31.57
C GLU A 3 39.04 -12.97 30.79
N SER A 4 40.19 -12.54 30.25
CA SER A 4 40.34 -11.22 29.61
C SER A 4 39.84 -11.16 28.16
N THR A 5 39.82 -12.29 27.44
CA THR A 5 39.32 -12.37 26.05
C THR A 5 37.79 -12.42 25.97
N THR A 6 37.11 -13.01 26.96
CA THR A 6 35.64 -13.07 27.01
C THR A 6 35.01 -11.71 27.34
N GLN A 7 35.67 -10.88 28.15
CA GLN A 7 35.17 -9.54 28.50
C GLN A 7 35.28 -8.57 27.32
N SER A 8 36.38 -8.63 26.56
CA SER A 8 36.60 -7.77 25.38
C SER A 8 35.58 -8.03 24.27
N GLY A 9 35.26 -9.31 23.98
CA GLY A 9 34.23 -9.66 22.99
C GLY A 9 32.82 -9.23 23.40
N LYS A 10 32.48 -9.32 24.69
CA LYS A 10 31.20 -8.81 25.22
C LYS A 10 31.11 -7.30 25.15
N VAL A 11 32.19 -6.58 25.46
CA VAL A 11 32.25 -5.11 25.38
C VAL A 11 32.11 -4.65 23.92
N TRP A 12 32.77 -5.33 22.98
CA TRP A 12 32.63 -5.01 21.55
C TRP A 12 31.21 -5.29 21.02
N ALA A 13 30.60 -6.41 21.42
CA ALA A 13 29.22 -6.72 21.04
C ALA A 13 28.20 -5.74 21.66
N LEU A 14 28.43 -5.29 22.90
CA LEU A 14 27.61 -4.27 23.55
C LEU A 14 27.78 -2.90 22.88
N TYR A 15 28.98 -2.54 22.43
CA TYR A 15 29.22 -1.30 21.70
C TYR A 15 28.57 -1.32 20.32
N LEU A 16 28.68 -2.44 19.59
CA LEU A 16 28.05 -2.63 18.29
C LEU A 16 26.51 -2.64 18.41
N GLY A 17 25.98 -3.25 19.48
CA GLY A 17 24.56 -3.18 19.83
C GLY A 17 24.13 -1.75 20.17
N ALA A 18 24.86 -1.03 21.01
CA ALA A 18 24.54 0.34 21.39
C ALA A 18 24.63 1.32 20.22
N GLU A 19 25.66 1.24 19.37
CA GLU A 19 25.80 2.08 18.17
C GLU A 19 24.67 1.79 17.17
N SER A 20 24.24 0.53 17.04
CA SER A 20 23.10 0.18 16.18
C SER A 20 21.78 0.75 16.69
N VAL A 21 21.53 0.70 18.01
CA VAL A 21 20.31 1.26 18.63
C VAL A 21 20.30 2.79 18.54
N VAL A 22 21.45 3.44 18.73
CA VAL A 22 21.57 4.91 18.62
C VAL A 22 21.41 5.38 17.17
N ASN A 23 21.98 4.65 16.20
CA ASN A 23 21.81 4.96 14.78
C ASN A 23 20.37 4.77 14.28
N VAL A 24 19.62 3.85 14.89
CA VAL A 24 18.22 3.58 14.56
C VAL A 24 17.26 4.63 15.18
N SER A 25 17.69 5.39 16.19
CA SER A 25 16.83 6.37 16.86
C SER A 25 16.45 7.58 15.98
N TRP A 26 17.36 8.07 15.14
CA TRP A 26 17.08 9.17 14.20
C TRP A 26 16.08 8.79 13.08
N PRO A 27 16.25 7.65 12.36
CA PRO A 27 15.30 7.24 11.33
C PRO A 27 13.91 6.97 11.91
N ILE A 28 13.78 6.36 13.10
CA ILE A 28 12.46 6.16 13.75
C ILE A 28 11.73 7.49 13.96
N PHE A 29 12.42 8.52 14.47
CA PHE A 29 11.80 9.82 14.71
C PHE A 29 11.35 10.48 13.40
N SER A 30 12.19 10.45 12.37
CA SER A 30 11.83 10.98 11.05
C SER A 30 10.64 10.23 10.42
N ALA A 31 10.65 8.89 10.44
CA ALA A 31 9.60 8.06 9.89
C ALA A 31 8.26 8.31 10.59
N SER A 32 8.26 8.44 11.92
CA SER A 32 7.06 8.76 12.71
C SER A 32 6.42 10.08 12.29
N ILE A 33 7.22 11.13 12.05
CA ILE A 33 6.71 12.43 11.56
C ILE A 33 6.07 12.28 10.19
N PHE A 34 6.73 11.59 9.25
CA PHE A 34 6.18 11.37 7.91
C PHE A 34 4.89 10.55 7.93
N VAL A 35 4.79 9.52 8.78
CA VAL A 35 3.57 8.73 8.96
C VAL A 35 2.42 9.60 9.48
N ILE A 36 2.68 10.46 10.47
CA ILE A 36 1.68 11.39 11.01
C ILE A 36 1.22 12.37 9.94
N LEU A 37 2.15 12.95 9.16
CA LEU A 37 1.82 13.85 8.07
C LEU A 37 0.98 13.16 6.99
N ALA A 38 1.36 11.94 6.60
CA ALA A 38 0.61 11.13 5.63
C ALA A 38 -0.82 10.83 6.13
N LEU A 39 -0.98 10.49 7.41
CA LEU A 39 -2.29 10.31 8.06
C LEU A 39 -3.12 11.58 8.02
N VAL A 40 -2.57 12.72 8.47
CA VAL A 40 -3.28 14.00 8.54
C VAL A 40 -3.68 14.49 7.15
N LEU A 41 -2.80 14.41 6.16
CA LEU A 41 -3.10 14.78 4.78
C LEU A 41 -4.19 13.87 4.19
N SER A 42 -4.05 12.55 4.35
CA SER A 42 -5.03 11.57 3.86
C SER A 42 -6.42 11.83 4.48
N LEU A 43 -6.47 12.12 5.78
CA LEU A 43 -7.70 12.48 6.47
C LEU A 43 -8.26 13.83 6.00
N TYR A 44 -7.42 14.84 5.80
CA TYR A 44 -7.84 16.15 5.29
C TYR A 44 -8.47 16.06 3.90
N LEU A 45 -7.80 15.39 2.96
CA LEU A 45 -8.34 15.15 1.60
C LEU A 45 -9.66 14.38 1.67
N THR A 46 -9.72 13.38 2.54
CA THR A 46 -10.95 12.62 2.77
C THR A 46 -12.08 13.52 3.28
N PHE A 47 -11.83 14.34 4.30
CA PHE A 47 -12.81 15.24 4.88
C PHE A 47 -13.30 16.31 3.90
N GLU A 48 -12.41 16.86 3.07
CA GLU A 48 -12.77 17.86 2.04
C GLU A 48 -13.65 17.23 0.95
N HIS A 49 -13.31 16.01 0.50
CA HIS A 49 -14.15 15.26 -0.43
C HIS A 49 -15.50 14.89 0.17
N LEU A 50 -15.55 14.52 1.46
CA LEU A 50 -16.81 14.28 2.15
C LEU A 50 -17.62 15.57 2.27
N ALA A 51 -17.02 16.70 2.65
CA ALA A 51 -17.75 17.95 2.90
C ALA A 51 -18.54 18.50 1.69
N ALA A 52 -18.20 18.11 0.46
CA ALA A 52 -18.94 18.45 -0.77
C ALA A 52 -20.15 17.53 -1.09
N TYR A 53 -20.62 16.74 -0.11
CA TYR A 53 -21.66 15.69 -0.13
C TYR A 53 -22.81 15.82 -1.16
N ASN A 54 -22.89 14.85 -2.10
CA ASN A 54 -24.12 14.61 -2.89
C ASN A 54 -24.53 13.10 -2.97
N GLN A 55 -23.63 12.12 -2.79
CA GLN A 55 -23.95 10.68 -2.76
C GLN A 55 -23.07 9.84 -1.78
N PRO A 56 -23.65 9.28 -0.70
CA PRO A 56 -22.91 8.66 0.41
C PRO A 56 -22.42 7.22 0.18
N GLU A 57 -22.93 6.50 -0.82
CA GLU A 57 -22.53 5.11 -1.08
C GLU A 57 -21.21 5.03 -1.86
N GLU A 58 -20.98 5.95 -2.79
CA GLU A 58 -19.79 5.96 -3.65
C GLU A 58 -18.55 6.52 -2.95
N GLN A 59 -18.73 7.47 -2.04
CA GLN A 59 -17.63 8.09 -1.29
C GLN A 59 -16.92 7.14 -0.32
N LYS A 60 -17.61 6.11 0.20
CA LYS A 60 -16.98 5.13 1.12
C LYS A 60 -15.86 4.34 0.45
N PHE A 61 -15.97 4.12 -0.86
CA PHE A 61 -14.95 3.42 -1.63
C PHE A 61 -13.69 4.28 -1.82
N LEU A 62 -13.84 5.58 -2.04
CA LEU A 62 -12.71 6.51 -2.17
C LEU A 62 -11.88 6.58 -0.86
N ILE A 63 -12.54 6.51 0.30
CA ILE A 63 -11.86 6.47 1.60
C ILE A 63 -10.92 5.26 1.70
N GLY A 64 -11.34 4.10 1.19
CA GLY A 64 -10.52 2.89 1.12
C GLY A 64 -9.28 3.04 0.22
N LEU A 65 -9.37 3.85 -0.84
CA LEU A 65 -8.21 4.11 -1.69
C LEU A 65 -7.21 5.08 -1.01
N ILE A 66 -7.73 6.14 -0.37
CA ILE A 66 -6.89 7.14 0.30
C ILE A 66 -6.19 6.56 1.54
N LEU A 67 -6.87 5.66 2.27
CA LEU A 67 -6.30 4.96 3.42
C LEU A 67 -5.17 3.98 3.06
N MET A 68 -4.90 3.71 1.77
CA MET A 68 -3.73 2.95 1.33
C MET A 68 -2.42 3.64 1.77
N VAL A 69 -2.29 4.95 1.55
CA VAL A 69 -1.06 5.69 1.86
C VAL A 69 -0.63 5.56 3.33
N PRO A 70 -1.50 5.76 4.34
CA PRO A 70 -1.12 5.58 5.74
C PRO A 70 -0.89 4.12 6.13
N VAL A 71 -1.59 3.14 5.53
CA VAL A 71 -1.37 1.71 5.81
C VAL A 71 0.04 1.29 5.40
N TYR A 72 0.48 1.66 4.20
CA TYR A 72 1.84 1.35 3.73
C TYR A 72 2.92 2.09 4.50
N SER A 73 2.64 3.35 4.89
CA SER A 73 3.55 4.13 5.72
C SER A 73 3.73 3.48 7.11
N LEU A 74 2.64 2.97 7.69
CA LEU A 74 2.66 2.28 8.98
C LEU A 74 3.37 0.92 8.89
N GLU A 75 3.15 0.16 7.83
CA GLU A 75 3.86 -1.12 7.60
C GLU A 75 5.37 -0.91 7.51
N SER A 76 5.79 0.11 6.74
CA SER A 76 7.21 0.50 6.64
C SER A 76 7.79 0.90 8.01
N PHE A 77 7.02 1.58 8.85
CA PHE A 77 7.43 1.95 10.20
C PHE A 77 7.48 0.75 11.16
N LEU A 78 6.51 -0.16 11.09
CA LEU A 78 6.49 -1.37 11.91
C LEU A 78 7.64 -2.31 11.56
N SER A 79 7.98 -2.44 10.27
CA SER A 79 9.14 -3.20 9.82
C SER A 79 10.47 -2.62 10.34
N LEU A 80 10.54 -1.31 10.61
CA LEU A 80 11.70 -0.69 11.24
C LEU A 80 11.79 -0.98 12.75
N LEU A 81 10.67 -1.26 13.41
CA LEU A 81 10.60 -1.52 14.85
C LEU A 81 10.82 -2.99 15.19
N ASP A 82 10.17 -3.90 14.47
CA ASP A 82 10.25 -5.33 14.75
C ASP A 82 10.02 -6.17 13.47
N SER A 83 11.05 -6.93 13.08
CA SER A 83 10.99 -7.84 11.94
C SER A 83 10.04 -9.02 12.16
N SER A 84 9.69 -9.36 13.41
CA SER A 84 8.73 -10.43 13.69
C SER A 84 7.29 -10.03 13.37
N VAL A 85 6.98 -8.73 13.41
CA VAL A 85 5.64 -8.20 13.11
C VAL A 85 5.41 -8.07 11.60
N ALA A 86 6.49 -8.10 10.81
CA ALA A 86 6.46 -7.95 9.36
C ALA A 86 5.50 -8.96 8.68
N PHE A 87 5.51 -10.24 9.09
CA PHE A 87 4.64 -11.25 8.50
C PHE A 87 3.14 -10.98 8.69
N ASN A 88 2.75 -10.54 9.89
CA ASN A 88 1.36 -10.17 10.16
C ASN A 88 0.96 -8.91 9.39
N CYS A 89 1.88 -7.95 9.26
CA CYS A 89 1.62 -6.70 8.55
C CYS A 89 1.49 -6.93 7.04
N GLU A 90 2.30 -7.83 6.48
CA GLU A 90 2.23 -8.28 5.09
C GLU A 90 0.88 -8.93 4.78
N ALA A 91 0.39 -9.86 5.61
CA ALA A 91 -0.92 -10.48 5.40
C ALA A 91 -2.08 -9.46 5.47
N ILE A 92 -2.00 -8.47 6.37
CA ILE A 92 -2.99 -7.39 6.48
C ILE A 92 -2.95 -6.50 5.24
N ARG A 93 -1.75 -6.19 4.73
CA ARG A 93 -1.55 -5.41 3.51
C ARG A 93 -2.17 -6.10 2.30
N ASP A 94 -1.91 -7.40 2.12
CA ASP A 94 -2.45 -8.17 0.99
C ASP A 94 -3.99 -8.23 1.04
N CYS A 95 -4.57 -8.36 2.25
CA CYS A 95 -6.03 -8.30 2.43
C CYS A 95 -6.59 -6.90 2.16
N TYR A 96 -5.86 -5.86 2.56
CA TYR A 96 -6.25 -4.46 2.31
C TYR A 96 -6.21 -4.11 0.82
N GLU A 97 -5.21 -4.62 0.09
CA GLU A 97 -5.07 -4.42 -1.34
C GLU A 97 -6.28 -4.97 -2.11
N ALA A 98 -6.76 -6.16 -1.73
CA ALA A 98 -7.99 -6.73 -2.28
C ALA A 98 -9.23 -5.85 -1.99
N PHE A 99 -9.33 -5.31 -0.77
CA PHE A 99 -10.39 -4.38 -0.42
C PHE A 99 -10.30 -3.06 -1.21
N ALA A 100 -9.09 -2.52 -1.39
CA ALA A 100 -8.85 -1.29 -2.15
C ALA A 100 -9.19 -1.46 -3.63
N LEU A 101 -8.85 -2.61 -4.23
CA LEU A 101 -9.24 -2.93 -5.60
C LEU A 101 -10.76 -3.02 -5.77
N TYR A 102 -11.47 -3.64 -4.84
CA TYR A 102 -12.93 -3.66 -4.85
C TYR A 102 -13.51 -2.24 -4.78
N CYS A 103 -12.98 -1.40 -3.89
CA CYS A 103 -13.39 0.00 -3.80
C CYS A 103 -13.13 0.76 -5.11
N PHE A 104 -11.96 0.55 -5.71
CA PHE A 104 -11.58 1.17 -6.97
C PHE A 104 -12.51 0.74 -8.13
N GLU A 105 -12.85 -0.54 -8.21
CA GLU A 105 -13.79 -1.07 -9.21
C GLU A 105 -15.17 -0.42 -9.08
N ARG A 106 -15.71 -0.35 -7.86
CA ARG A 106 -17.01 0.31 -7.59
C ARG A 106 -16.99 1.80 -7.95
N TYR A 107 -15.87 2.48 -7.72
CA TYR A 107 -15.68 3.86 -8.14
C TYR A 107 -15.66 4.01 -9.66
N LEU A 108 -14.98 3.11 -10.39
CA LEU A 108 -15.00 3.12 -11.85
C LEU A 108 -16.41 2.90 -12.40
N ILE A 109 -17.14 1.92 -11.85
CA ILE A 109 -18.53 1.63 -12.23
C ILE A 109 -19.42 2.88 -12.09
N ALA A 110 -19.25 3.62 -11.01
CA ALA A 110 -19.92 4.90 -10.80
C ALA A 110 -19.54 5.94 -11.86
N CYS A 111 -18.24 6.12 -12.15
CA CYS A 111 -17.77 7.05 -13.17
C CYS A 111 -18.25 6.72 -14.60
N LEU A 112 -18.48 5.45 -14.90
CA LEU A 112 -19.00 4.95 -16.18
C LEU A 112 -20.52 5.14 -16.35
N GLY A 113 -21.19 5.73 -15.36
CA GLY A 113 -22.63 6.00 -15.40
C GLY A 113 -23.48 4.84 -14.88
N GLY A 114 -22.91 3.98 -14.03
CA GLY A 114 -23.59 2.87 -13.37
C GLY A 114 -23.22 1.50 -13.94
N GLU A 115 -23.75 0.47 -13.28
CA GLU A 115 -23.38 -0.93 -13.54
C GLU A 115 -23.71 -1.38 -14.96
N GLU A 116 -24.83 -0.92 -15.51
CA GLU A 116 -25.33 -1.35 -16.83
C GLU A 116 -24.47 -0.82 -17.98
N ASN A 117 -24.10 0.46 -17.91
CA ASN A 117 -23.18 1.07 -18.86
C ASN A 117 -21.77 0.46 -18.77
N THR A 118 -21.34 0.10 -17.55
CA THR A 118 -20.05 -0.52 -17.31
C THR A 118 -19.98 -1.92 -17.90
N ILE A 119 -21.02 -2.73 -17.72
CA ILE A 119 -21.13 -4.08 -18.32
C ILE A 119 -21.08 -3.98 -19.84
N HIS A 120 -21.87 -3.08 -20.43
CA HIS A 120 -21.87 -2.89 -21.89
C HIS A 120 -20.49 -2.44 -22.42
N PHE A 121 -19.80 -1.55 -21.69
CA PHE A 121 -18.44 -1.14 -22.01
C PHE A 121 -17.45 -2.31 -21.92
N LEU A 122 -17.48 -3.09 -20.83
CA LEU A 122 -16.63 -4.26 -20.61
C LEU A 122 -16.87 -5.35 -21.66
N GLU A 123 -18.12 -5.62 -22.02
CA GLU A 123 -18.46 -6.55 -23.11
C GLU A 123 -17.90 -6.05 -24.45
N SER A 124 -18.05 -4.75 -24.74
CA SER A 124 -17.50 -4.16 -25.97
C SER A 124 -15.98 -4.30 -26.05
N GLN A 125 -15.25 -4.05 -24.94
CA GLN A 125 -13.79 -4.21 -24.87
C GLN A 125 -13.38 -5.68 -24.94
N THR A 126 -14.13 -6.59 -24.29
CA THR A 126 -13.86 -8.04 -24.32
C THR A 126 -13.97 -8.59 -25.74
N LEU A 127 -14.97 -8.17 -26.52
CA LEU A 127 -15.09 -8.61 -27.91
C LEU A 127 -13.97 -8.08 -28.79
N ILE A 128 -13.55 -6.84 -28.58
CA ILE A 128 -12.37 -6.25 -29.22
C ILE A 128 -11.13 -7.09 -28.86
N THR A 129 -10.82 -7.28 -27.58
CA THR A 129 -9.69 -8.11 -27.13
C THR A 129 -9.78 -9.58 -27.55
N SER A 130 -10.94 -10.15 -27.89
CA SER A 130 -11.01 -11.49 -28.49
C SER A 130 -10.69 -11.50 -29.98
N SER A 131 -10.95 -10.38 -30.67
CA SER A 131 -10.75 -10.23 -32.12
C SER A 131 -9.31 -9.84 -32.46
N PHE A 132 -8.66 -9.05 -31.60
CA PHE A 132 -7.26 -8.60 -31.76
C PHE A 132 -6.17 -9.69 -31.64
N PRO A 133 -6.22 -10.69 -30.75
CA PRO A 133 -5.18 -11.73 -30.62
C PRO A 133 -5.06 -12.59 -31.88
N LEU A 134 -6.16 -12.77 -32.61
CA LEU A 134 -6.15 -13.50 -33.89
C LEU A 134 -5.48 -12.70 -35.01
N LEU A 135 -5.58 -11.37 -34.99
CA LEU A 135 -4.86 -10.52 -35.95
C LEU A 135 -3.37 -10.42 -35.63
N GLU A 136 -3.00 -10.47 -34.35
CA GLU A 136 -1.59 -10.45 -33.93
C GLU A 136 -0.89 -11.77 -34.28
N GLU A 137 -1.56 -12.92 -34.11
CA GLU A 137 -1.07 -14.22 -34.60
C GLU A 137 -0.89 -14.24 -36.12
N LEU A 138 -1.83 -13.68 -36.90
CA LEU A 138 -1.70 -13.60 -38.36
C LEU A 138 -0.60 -12.63 -38.81
N ALA A 139 -0.34 -11.57 -38.06
CA ALA A 139 0.76 -10.65 -38.31
C ALA A 139 2.13 -11.26 -37.97
N LEU A 140 2.21 -12.10 -36.93
CA LEU A 140 3.43 -12.84 -36.55
C LEU A 140 3.73 -14.00 -37.52
N PHE A 141 2.71 -14.65 -38.09
CA PHE A 141 2.86 -15.74 -39.06
C PHE A 141 3.21 -15.25 -40.48
N ASN A 142 3.09 -13.94 -40.74
CA ASN A 142 3.39 -13.32 -42.04
C ASN A 142 4.76 -12.59 -42.07
N ILE A 143 5.67 -12.95 -41.16
CA ILE A 143 7.09 -12.53 -41.15
C ILE A 143 8.00 -13.75 -41.30
#